data_AF-A0A955BN15-F1
#
_entry.id   AF-A0A955BN15-F1
#
_cell.length_a   1.000
_cell.length_b   1.000
_cell.length_c   1.000
_cell.angle_alpha   90.00
_cell.angle_beta   90.00
_cell.angle_gamma   90.00
#
_symmetry.space_group_name_H-M   'P 1'
#
loop_
_entity.id
_entity.type
_entity.pdbx_description
1 polymer ?
#
loop_
_entity_poly.entity_id
_entity_poly.type
_entity_poly.pdbx_seq_one_letter_code
_entity_poly.pdbx_strand_id
1 'polypeptide(L)'
;MPIGTVKQLCTPSSVVTSTSASEQVAQLEHFEKLKGDATEFFRRNHFTDGLKRLVERGMERLAGNTSEGAFYLTQAMGGGKTHSLLTLGLLAADPALRRQVLPGSTAGASFGPAKVVIFSGLQSPSNLLWGHIADGLGKPSVMAPFWENGPKVPGVSEWADLLGDEPVLVLIDELPSYLRVTQGQAVGNSTLGEQTILGLERLFNALERCPRACVVVTNLKDDIYLDGSTQLKTLIESLSKHADRNAESITPVQQNTSEVFEIVRKRLFDALPPADKIDEVAQAYVAALQRARRVDTIPTTPETFIERIRETYPFHPSIRDIVARFAENRGYQKTRALIRILRLAVKSALNGDGNAFLVGLQHLDFNDQATQEELRKINPYYVNAISRDVASRGSALAERVDKMDGNPTASSVAKILLMSSLSTAESPLRGLTEGELIESLVDPLLEVSEIKSALGRLQGQAWYMFQGVDQRIFFGQNANVTAEITEVAQNIADELVDQSLRDKLKEVFKPRTGNLYSDRMAILPGLDEIELDDERPTLIILERPADQLPTDFDEWWKKQDAQNRVLVLTADPNTVTTLRGNARRARAIELVKRRI
;
A
#
# COMPACT_ATOMS: atom_id res chain seq x y z
N MET A 1 -16.23 29.74 14.56
CA MET A 1 -17.41 28.89 14.80
C MET A 1 -16.90 27.49 15.15
N PRO A 2 -17.56 26.73 16.03
CA PRO A 2 -17.16 25.34 16.26
C PRO A 2 -17.41 24.55 14.97
N ILE A 3 -16.33 24.06 14.35
CA ILE A 3 -16.39 23.16 13.19
C ILE A 3 -16.66 21.73 13.68
N GLY A 4 -17.45 20.97 12.93
CA GLY A 4 -17.79 19.60 13.30
C GLY A 4 -16.71 18.59 12.89
N THR A 5 -16.47 17.58 13.73
CA THR A 5 -15.59 16.46 13.39
C THR A 5 -16.32 15.44 12.50
N VAL A 6 -15.56 14.54 11.83
CA VAL A 6 -16.14 13.43 11.06
C VAL A 6 -17.06 12.56 11.92
N LYS A 7 -16.71 12.37 13.20
CA LYS A 7 -17.53 11.62 14.17
C LYS A 7 -18.87 12.30 14.47
N GLN A 8 -18.96 13.62 14.34
CA GLN A 8 -20.17 14.40 14.59
C GLN A 8 -21.02 14.60 13.32
N LEU A 9 -20.37 14.75 12.16
CA LEU A 9 -21.01 15.14 10.91
C LEU A 9 -21.38 13.98 9.99
N CYS A 10 -20.71 12.83 10.11
CA CYS A 10 -20.88 11.69 9.21
C CYS A 10 -21.47 10.48 9.95
N THR A 11 -22.29 9.70 9.24
CA THR A 11 -22.79 8.41 9.73
C THR A 11 -21.99 7.29 9.06
N PRO A 12 -21.10 6.58 9.78
CA PRO A 12 -20.32 5.49 9.21
C PRO A 12 -21.20 4.29 8.87
N SER A 13 -20.89 3.64 7.76
CA SER A 13 -21.52 2.37 7.37
C SER A 13 -21.07 1.23 8.28
N SER A 14 -21.92 0.21 8.45
CA SER A 14 -21.62 -1.00 9.23
C SER A 14 -20.37 -1.75 8.74
N VAL A 15 -19.95 -1.53 7.49
CA VAL A 15 -18.72 -2.07 6.90
C VAL A 15 -17.46 -1.54 7.59
N VAL A 16 -17.49 -0.32 8.13
CA VAL A 16 -16.36 0.28 8.86
C VAL A 16 -16.10 -0.48 10.16
N THR A 17 -17.17 -0.94 10.82
CA THR A 17 -17.11 -1.62 12.12
C THR A 17 -17.02 -3.14 12.01
N SER A 18 -17.32 -3.73 10.85
CA SER A 18 -17.30 -5.18 10.67
C SER A 18 -15.87 -5.76 10.77
N THR A 19 -15.70 -6.78 11.61
CA THR A 19 -14.45 -7.54 11.78
C THR A 19 -14.23 -8.59 10.70
N SER A 20 -15.25 -8.89 9.90
CA SER A 20 -15.14 -9.78 8.76
C SER A 20 -14.23 -9.15 7.69
N ALA A 21 -13.02 -9.69 7.56
CA ALA A 21 -12.07 -9.36 6.49
C ALA A 21 -12.62 -9.65 5.07
N SER A 22 -13.76 -10.35 4.97
CA SER A 22 -14.58 -10.36 3.77
C SER A 22 -15.24 -8.98 3.62
N GLU A 23 -14.51 -8.05 3.00
CA GLU A 23 -15.18 -7.19 2.04
C GLU A 23 -16.00 -8.14 1.16
N GLN A 24 -17.33 -8.00 1.13
CA GLN A 24 -18.16 -8.65 0.14
C GLN A 24 -17.75 -8.07 -1.22
N VAL A 25 -16.64 -8.58 -1.76
CA VAL A 25 -16.27 -8.38 -3.15
C VAL A 25 -17.45 -8.97 -3.90
N ALA A 26 -18.16 -8.12 -4.63
CA ALA A 26 -19.28 -8.55 -5.44
C ALA A 26 -18.74 -9.61 -6.43
N GLN A 27 -19.05 -10.87 -6.15
CA GLN A 27 -18.73 -12.02 -6.98
C GLN A 27 -19.93 -12.31 -7.85
N LEU A 28 -19.70 -12.68 -9.11
CA LEU A 28 -20.79 -12.98 -10.05
C LEU A 28 -21.64 -14.16 -9.63
N GLU A 29 -21.07 -15.08 -8.87
CA GLU A 29 -21.76 -16.22 -8.25
C GLU A 29 -22.89 -15.79 -7.31
N HIS A 30 -22.89 -14.52 -6.87
CA HIS A 30 -23.96 -13.94 -6.08
C HIS A 30 -25.01 -13.19 -6.89
N PHE A 31 -24.99 -13.20 -8.24
CA PHE A 31 -25.95 -12.42 -9.05
C PHE A 31 -27.41 -12.70 -8.68
N GLU A 32 -27.81 -13.97 -8.55
CA GLU A 32 -29.17 -14.35 -8.13
C GLU A 32 -29.50 -13.90 -6.71
N LYS A 33 -28.53 -13.97 -5.79
CA LYS A 33 -28.68 -13.47 -4.42
C LYS A 33 -28.80 -11.94 -4.38
N LEU A 34 -28.03 -11.25 -5.21
CA LEU A 34 -28.03 -9.79 -5.35
C LEU A 34 -29.32 -9.28 -5.98
N LYS A 35 -29.97 -10.07 -6.84
CA LYS A 35 -31.28 -9.72 -7.41
C LYS A 35 -32.34 -9.49 -6.32
N GLY A 36 -32.27 -10.25 -5.22
CA GLY A 36 -33.15 -10.07 -4.05
C GLY A 36 -32.83 -8.85 -3.18
N ASP A 37 -31.62 -8.28 -3.28
CA ASP A 37 -31.14 -7.15 -2.47
C ASP A 37 -30.57 -6.01 -3.34
N ALA A 38 -31.09 -5.88 -4.56
CA ALA A 38 -30.48 -5.02 -5.57
C ALA A 38 -30.55 -3.53 -5.18
N THR A 39 -31.56 -3.14 -4.40
CA THR A 39 -31.69 -1.76 -3.89
C THR A 39 -30.54 -1.40 -2.96
N GLU A 40 -30.15 -2.28 -2.03
CA GLU A 40 -29.03 -2.03 -1.12
C GLU A 40 -27.70 -2.04 -1.87
N PHE A 41 -27.57 -2.91 -2.88
CA PHE A 41 -26.43 -2.88 -3.80
C PHE A 41 -26.29 -1.50 -4.44
N PHE A 42 -27.34 -0.92 -5.03
CA PHE A 42 -27.24 0.40 -5.67
C PHE A 42 -27.05 1.56 -4.68
N ARG A 43 -27.58 1.44 -3.46
CA ARG A 43 -27.37 2.44 -2.39
C ARG A 43 -25.89 2.62 -2.05
N ARG A 44 -25.14 1.51 -2.00
CA ARG A 44 -23.72 1.49 -1.60
C ARG A 44 -22.73 1.71 -2.73
N ASN A 45 -23.20 1.81 -3.97
CA ASN A 45 -22.35 1.90 -5.14
C ASN A 45 -22.47 3.25 -5.85
N HIS A 46 -21.34 3.74 -6.36
CA HIS A 46 -21.24 5.00 -7.07
C HIS A 46 -21.20 4.74 -8.57
N PHE A 47 -21.98 5.52 -9.34
CA PHE A 47 -21.97 5.48 -10.80
C PHE A 47 -20.82 6.34 -11.31
N THR A 48 -19.66 5.72 -11.51
CA THR A 48 -18.55 6.36 -12.22
C THR A 48 -18.94 6.66 -13.66
N ASP A 49 -18.24 7.57 -14.32
CA ASP A 49 -18.55 7.97 -15.69
C ASP A 49 -18.37 6.80 -16.67
N GLY A 50 -17.38 5.94 -16.43
CA GLY A 50 -17.22 4.69 -17.16
C GLY A 50 -18.41 3.73 -16.98
N LEU A 51 -18.94 3.62 -15.75
CA LEU A 51 -20.11 2.79 -15.47
C LEU A 51 -21.39 3.39 -16.06
N LYS A 52 -21.60 4.71 -15.97
CA LYS A 52 -22.72 5.41 -16.61
C LYS A 52 -22.73 5.14 -18.11
N ARG A 53 -21.59 5.32 -18.79
CA ARG A 53 -21.44 5.05 -20.22
C ARG A 53 -21.79 3.59 -20.56
N LEU A 54 -21.26 2.62 -19.82
CA LEU A 54 -21.61 1.20 -20.04
C LEU A 54 -23.11 0.96 -19.89
N VAL A 55 -23.72 1.50 -18.84
CA VAL A 55 -25.15 1.33 -18.56
C VAL A 55 -25.99 2.00 -19.65
N GLU A 56 -25.71 3.24 -20.01
CA GLU A 56 -26.42 3.97 -21.07
C GLU A 56 -26.36 3.21 -22.40
N ARG A 57 -25.16 2.87 -22.86
CA ARG A 57 -24.95 2.17 -24.13
C ARG A 57 -25.55 0.76 -24.13
N GLY A 58 -25.39 0.03 -23.04
CA GLY A 58 -25.98 -1.30 -22.87
C GLY A 58 -27.52 -1.25 -22.90
N MET A 59 -28.13 -0.25 -22.26
CA MET A 59 -29.59 -0.06 -22.28
C MET A 59 -30.08 0.36 -23.67
N GLU A 60 -29.41 1.31 -24.33
CA GLU A 60 -29.68 1.68 -25.72
C GLU A 60 -29.63 0.47 -26.64
N ARG A 61 -28.66 -0.42 -26.45
CA ARG A 61 -28.54 -1.64 -27.23
C ARG A 61 -29.67 -2.61 -26.99
N LEU A 62 -30.01 -2.90 -25.73
CA LEU A 62 -31.11 -3.81 -25.39
C LEU A 62 -32.49 -3.27 -25.84
N ALA A 63 -32.63 -1.95 -25.95
CA ALA A 63 -33.79 -1.31 -26.55
C ALA A 63 -33.83 -1.40 -28.09
N GLY A 64 -32.71 -1.70 -28.75
CA GLY A 64 -32.58 -1.73 -30.21
C GLY A 64 -32.29 -0.36 -30.84
N ASN A 65 -31.81 0.61 -30.05
CA ASN A 65 -31.60 2.00 -30.47
C ASN A 65 -30.17 2.27 -30.99
N THR A 66 -29.25 1.31 -30.86
CA THR A 66 -27.86 1.45 -31.32
C THR A 66 -27.38 0.16 -32.01
N SER A 67 -26.48 0.32 -32.99
CA SER A 67 -25.79 -0.77 -33.66
C SER A 67 -24.64 -1.35 -32.85
N GLU A 68 -24.13 -0.61 -31.83
CA GLU A 68 -23.04 -1.06 -30.97
C GLU A 68 -23.54 -2.15 -30.01
N GLY A 69 -23.18 -3.41 -30.31
CA GLY A 69 -23.69 -4.58 -29.58
C GLY A 69 -22.71 -5.21 -28.59
N ALA A 70 -21.42 -4.89 -28.69
CA ALA A 70 -20.38 -5.49 -27.88
C ALA A 70 -19.59 -4.43 -27.12
N PHE A 71 -19.27 -4.71 -25.85
CA PHE A 71 -18.49 -3.84 -24.99
C PHE A 71 -17.34 -4.62 -24.38
N TYR A 72 -16.15 -4.01 -24.40
CA TYR A 72 -14.97 -4.58 -23.77
C TYR A 72 -14.57 -3.73 -22.58
N LEU A 73 -14.61 -4.34 -21.40
CA LEU A 73 -14.16 -3.69 -20.18
C LEU A 73 -12.64 -3.83 -20.07
N THR A 74 -11.95 -2.73 -20.37
CA THR A 74 -10.50 -2.66 -20.25
C THR A 74 -10.09 -2.36 -18.81
N GLN A 75 -8.95 -2.92 -18.42
CA GLN A 75 -8.41 -2.74 -17.08
C GLN A 75 -7.70 -1.39 -17.00
N ALA A 76 -8.26 -0.46 -16.22
CA ALA A 76 -7.47 0.63 -15.63
C ALA A 76 -7.04 0.28 -14.20
N MET A 77 -6.68 -0.99 -13.97
CA MET A 77 -6.06 -1.48 -12.72
C MET A 77 -7.03 -1.59 -11.51
N GLY A 78 -7.57 -2.79 -11.32
CA GLY A 78 -8.07 -3.29 -10.04
C GLY A 78 -9.29 -2.60 -9.41
N GLY A 79 -10.49 -2.93 -9.88
CA GLY A 79 -11.71 -2.82 -9.07
C GLY A 79 -12.85 -2.07 -9.75
N GLY A 80 -13.65 -2.77 -10.55
CA GLY A 80 -14.86 -2.20 -11.14
C GLY A 80 -15.54 -3.06 -12.19
N LYS A 81 -14.81 -3.99 -12.84
CA LYS A 81 -15.33 -4.82 -13.95
C LYS A 81 -16.48 -5.73 -13.56
N THR A 82 -16.26 -6.66 -12.64
CA THR A 82 -17.31 -7.53 -12.08
C THR A 82 -18.48 -6.71 -11.52
N HIS A 83 -18.19 -5.58 -10.88
CA HIS A 83 -19.21 -4.66 -10.38
C HIS A 83 -20.04 -4.01 -11.52
N SER A 84 -19.40 -3.66 -12.63
CA SER A 84 -20.05 -3.08 -13.82
C SER A 84 -20.92 -4.10 -14.53
N LEU A 85 -20.43 -5.34 -14.66
CA LEU A 85 -21.22 -6.47 -15.17
C LEU A 85 -22.47 -6.69 -14.32
N LEU A 86 -22.31 -6.78 -12.99
CA LEU A 86 -23.43 -6.96 -12.07
C LEU A 86 -24.43 -5.80 -12.14
N THR A 87 -23.95 -4.56 -12.19
CA THR A 87 -24.78 -3.37 -12.31
C THR A 87 -25.64 -3.41 -13.58
N LEU A 88 -25.00 -3.63 -14.74
CA LEU A 88 -25.71 -3.72 -16.00
C LEU A 88 -26.70 -4.90 -16.01
N GLY A 89 -26.28 -6.07 -15.52
CA GLY A 89 -27.12 -7.27 -15.42
C GLY A 89 -28.36 -7.07 -14.56
N LEU A 90 -28.22 -6.47 -13.38
CA LEU A 90 -29.35 -6.22 -12.46
C LEU A 90 -30.37 -5.26 -13.09
N LEU A 91 -29.90 -4.16 -13.69
CA LEU A 91 -30.76 -3.19 -14.36
C LEU A 91 -31.42 -3.75 -15.62
N ALA A 92 -30.74 -4.64 -16.34
CA ALA A 92 -31.29 -5.26 -17.55
C ALA A 92 -32.36 -6.30 -17.23
N ALA A 93 -32.19 -7.04 -16.12
CA ALA A 93 -33.12 -8.08 -15.70
C ALA A 93 -34.41 -7.54 -15.04
N ASP A 94 -34.35 -6.36 -14.42
CA ASP A 94 -35.48 -5.79 -13.66
C ASP A 94 -35.85 -4.36 -14.12
N PRO A 95 -36.94 -4.22 -14.91
CA PRO A 95 -37.44 -2.91 -15.36
C PRO A 95 -37.88 -1.97 -14.22
N ALA A 96 -38.34 -2.49 -13.08
CA ALA A 96 -38.77 -1.66 -11.96
C ALA A 96 -37.56 -1.06 -11.24
N LEU A 97 -36.55 -1.89 -10.97
CA LEU A 97 -35.26 -1.45 -10.43
C LEU A 97 -34.59 -0.43 -11.36
N ARG A 98 -34.59 -0.69 -12.67
CA ARG A 98 -34.06 0.25 -13.68
C ARG A 98 -34.70 1.63 -13.58
N ARG A 99 -36.03 1.70 -13.45
CA ARG A 99 -36.75 2.99 -13.29
C ARG A 99 -36.42 3.71 -11.98
N GLN A 100 -36.16 2.95 -10.91
CA GLN A 100 -35.78 3.51 -9.62
C GLN A 100 -34.36 4.08 -9.62
N VAL A 101 -33.41 3.37 -10.24
CA VAL A 101 -31.98 3.73 -10.23
C VAL A 101 -31.63 4.77 -11.29
N LEU A 102 -32.34 4.79 -12.42
CA LEU A 102 -32.11 5.73 -13.53
C LEU A 102 -33.34 6.61 -13.79
N PRO A 103 -33.79 7.45 -12.82
CA PRO A 103 -34.94 8.32 -13.01
C PRO A 103 -34.60 9.40 -14.05
N GLY A 104 -35.30 9.40 -15.19
CA GLY A 104 -35.15 10.40 -16.25
C GLY A 104 -34.39 9.95 -17.50
N SER A 105 -33.75 8.78 -17.50
CA SER A 105 -33.20 8.21 -18.74
C SER A 105 -34.31 7.61 -19.59
N THR A 106 -34.83 8.40 -20.53
CA THR A 106 -35.86 7.95 -21.50
C THR A 106 -35.25 7.21 -22.69
N ALA A 107 -33.96 7.43 -22.98
CA ALA A 107 -33.24 6.73 -24.05
C ALA A 107 -32.76 5.35 -23.56
N GLY A 108 -33.12 4.28 -24.27
CA GLY A 108 -32.64 2.93 -23.97
C GLY A 108 -33.37 2.19 -22.84
N ALA A 109 -34.26 2.82 -22.08
CA ALA A 109 -35.02 2.15 -21.01
C ALA A 109 -36.37 1.55 -21.46
N SER A 110 -36.69 1.59 -22.75
CA SER A 110 -37.98 1.19 -23.33
C SER A 110 -38.01 -0.29 -23.76
N PHE A 111 -37.64 -1.21 -22.87
CA PHE A 111 -37.79 -2.65 -23.09
C PHE A 111 -38.23 -3.37 -21.81
N GLY A 112 -38.78 -4.59 -21.96
CA GLY A 112 -39.16 -5.47 -20.84
C GLY A 112 -37.94 -6.01 -20.10
N PRO A 113 -38.08 -7.06 -19.28
CA PRO A 113 -36.91 -7.72 -18.69
C PRO A 113 -36.06 -8.36 -19.80
N ALA A 114 -34.73 -8.19 -19.74
CA ALA A 114 -33.79 -8.90 -20.60
C ALA A 114 -33.43 -10.27 -20.01
N LYS A 115 -33.14 -11.24 -20.90
CA LYS A 115 -32.51 -12.50 -20.52
C LYS A 115 -31.03 -12.23 -20.27
N VAL A 116 -30.58 -12.40 -19.03
CA VAL A 116 -29.19 -12.16 -18.63
C VAL A 116 -28.51 -13.51 -18.43
N VAL A 117 -27.40 -13.73 -19.12
CA VAL A 117 -26.55 -14.91 -18.96
C VAL A 117 -25.16 -14.49 -18.59
N ILE A 118 -24.62 -15.12 -17.55
CA ILE A 118 -23.30 -14.82 -17.01
C ILE A 118 -22.42 -16.06 -17.17
N PHE A 119 -21.26 -15.87 -17.78
CA PHE A 119 -20.19 -16.85 -17.87
C PHE A 119 -18.98 -16.34 -17.09
N SER A 120 -18.51 -17.12 -16.12
CA SER A 120 -17.27 -16.85 -15.41
C SER A 120 -16.17 -17.75 -15.97
N GLY A 121 -15.06 -17.16 -16.40
CA GLY A 121 -13.93 -17.91 -16.94
C GLY A 121 -13.18 -18.75 -15.90
N LEU A 122 -13.59 -18.70 -14.64
CA LEU A 122 -13.16 -19.63 -13.58
C LEU A 122 -13.93 -20.97 -13.62
N GLN A 123 -14.99 -21.06 -14.43
CA GLN A 123 -15.80 -22.26 -14.61
C GLN A 123 -15.32 -23.06 -15.82
N SER A 124 -15.54 -24.38 -15.77
CA SER A 124 -15.21 -25.32 -16.84
C SER A 124 -16.44 -26.15 -17.21
N PRO A 125 -17.45 -25.58 -17.89
CA PRO A 125 -18.67 -26.29 -18.21
C PRO A 125 -18.42 -27.40 -19.24
N SER A 126 -19.08 -28.54 -19.08
CA SER A 126 -18.96 -29.71 -19.97
C SER A 126 -19.49 -29.47 -21.38
N ASN A 127 -20.38 -28.50 -21.54
CA ASN A 127 -20.96 -28.07 -22.81
C ASN A 127 -20.26 -26.84 -23.41
N LEU A 128 -19.07 -26.49 -22.89
CA LEU A 128 -18.24 -25.37 -23.37
C LEU A 128 -18.93 -24.00 -23.19
N LEU A 129 -18.25 -22.92 -23.58
CA LEU A 129 -18.77 -21.56 -23.47
C LEU A 129 -20.14 -21.39 -24.14
N TRP A 130 -20.29 -21.86 -25.38
CA TRP A 130 -21.52 -21.69 -26.16
C TRP A 130 -22.68 -22.55 -25.66
N GLY A 131 -22.42 -23.76 -25.17
CA GLY A 131 -23.45 -24.56 -24.53
C GLY A 131 -23.94 -23.93 -23.23
N HIS A 132 -23.04 -23.42 -22.39
CA HIS A 132 -23.42 -22.69 -21.18
C HIS A 132 -24.30 -21.48 -21.47
N ILE A 133 -23.95 -20.71 -22.52
CA ILE A 133 -24.77 -19.57 -22.96
C ILE A 133 -26.14 -20.06 -23.45
N ALA A 134 -26.17 -21.16 -24.21
CA ALA A 134 -27.42 -21.72 -24.72
C ALA A 134 -28.36 -22.23 -23.63
N ASP A 135 -27.82 -22.89 -22.61
CA ASP A 135 -28.56 -23.31 -21.41
C ASP A 135 -29.14 -22.11 -20.69
N GLY A 136 -28.33 -21.06 -20.45
CA GLY A 136 -28.78 -19.83 -19.78
C GLY A 136 -29.87 -19.09 -20.53
N LEU A 137 -29.91 -19.19 -21.86
CA LEU A 137 -30.98 -18.62 -22.70
C LEU A 137 -32.20 -19.56 -22.86
N GLY A 138 -32.14 -20.77 -22.31
CA GLY A 138 -33.20 -21.78 -22.42
C GLY A 138 -33.32 -22.40 -23.82
N LYS A 139 -32.25 -22.37 -24.61
CA LYS A 139 -32.19 -22.89 -25.99
C LYS A 139 -31.02 -23.87 -26.21
N PRO A 140 -30.84 -24.90 -25.33
CA PRO A 140 -29.69 -25.81 -25.40
C PRO A 140 -29.55 -26.52 -26.76
N SER A 141 -30.67 -26.84 -27.39
CA SER A 141 -30.73 -27.57 -28.66
C SER A 141 -30.03 -26.86 -29.82
N VAL A 142 -29.94 -25.53 -29.78
CA VAL A 142 -29.27 -24.73 -30.83
C VAL A 142 -27.75 -24.99 -30.83
N MET A 143 -27.16 -25.21 -29.65
CA MET A 143 -25.72 -25.38 -29.48
C MET A 143 -25.29 -26.83 -29.21
N ALA A 144 -26.21 -27.75 -28.94
CA ALA A 144 -25.96 -29.17 -28.72
C ALA A 144 -25.02 -29.84 -29.76
N PRO A 145 -25.21 -29.63 -31.09
CA PRO A 145 -24.34 -30.25 -32.10
C PRO A 145 -22.86 -29.83 -32.03
N PHE A 146 -22.54 -28.74 -31.32
CA PHE A 146 -21.22 -28.12 -31.24
C PHE A 146 -20.39 -28.56 -30.03
N TRP A 147 -20.94 -29.41 -29.16
CA TRP A 147 -20.22 -29.96 -28.01
C TRP A 147 -20.52 -31.44 -27.74
N GLU A 148 -21.70 -31.97 -28.09
CA GLU A 148 -22.06 -33.38 -27.83
C GLU A 148 -21.17 -34.38 -28.57
N ASN A 149 -20.75 -34.05 -29.79
CA ASN A 149 -19.90 -34.89 -30.63
C ASN A 149 -18.46 -34.36 -30.72
N GLY A 150 -18.00 -33.77 -29.61
CA GLY A 150 -16.73 -33.09 -29.51
C GLY A 150 -16.81 -31.59 -29.85
N PRO A 151 -15.82 -30.80 -29.40
CA PRO A 151 -15.78 -29.37 -29.60
C PRO A 151 -15.76 -29.00 -31.10
N LYS A 152 -16.77 -28.24 -31.52
CA LYS A 152 -16.85 -27.63 -32.84
C LYS A 152 -17.25 -26.16 -32.68
N VAL A 153 -16.71 -25.29 -33.53
CA VAL A 153 -17.01 -23.86 -33.43
C VAL A 153 -18.38 -23.55 -34.08
N PRO A 154 -19.36 -23.00 -33.35
CA PRO A 154 -20.64 -22.57 -33.92
C PRO A 154 -20.45 -21.46 -34.96
N GLY A 155 -21.34 -21.40 -35.95
CA GLY A 155 -21.34 -20.37 -37.00
C GLY A 155 -22.05 -19.09 -36.56
N VAL A 156 -22.02 -18.08 -37.42
CA VAL A 156 -22.72 -16.79 -37.19
C VAL A 156 -24.24 -16.99 -37.17
N SER A 157 -24.77 -17.88 -38.00
CA SER A 157 -26.21 -18.16 -38.04
C SER A 157 -26.69 -18.84 -36.77
N GLU A 158 -25.96 -19.81 -36.23
CA GLU A 158 -26.34 -20.50 -34.99
C GLU A 158 -26.28 -19.56 -33.77
N TRP A 159 -25.32 -18.63 -33.74
CA TRP A 159 -25.32 -17.55 -32.76
C TRP A 159 -26.52 -16.62 -32.92
N ALA A 160 -26.88 -16.24 -34.14
CA ALA A 160 -28.04 -15.39 -34.40
C ALA A 160 -29.36 -16.08 -34.00
N ASP A 161 -29.52 -17.37 -34.29
CA ASP A 161 -30.69 -18.16 -33.90
C ASP A 161 -30.78 -18.32 -32.38
N LEU A 162 -29.62 -18.46 -31.72
CA LEU A 162 -29.55 -18.51 -30.27
C LEU A 162 -29.99 -17.19 -29.62
N LEU A 163 -29.42 -16.06 -30.06
CA LEU A 163 -29.69 -14.74 -29.50
C LEU A 163 -31.13 -14.26 -29.82
N GLY A 164 -31.56 -14.39 -31.08
CA GLY A 164 -32.87 -13.95 -31.55
C GLY A 164 -33.11 -12.43 -31.45
N ASP A 165 -34.39 -12.05 -31.40
CA ASP A 165 -34.86 -10.65 -31.40
C ASP A 165 -35.29 -10.11 -30.01
N GLU A 166 -35.23 -10.95 -28.98
CA GLU A 166 -35.53 -10.55 -27.60
C GLU A 166 -34.33 -9.80 -26.98
N PRO A 167 -34.53 -8.94 -25.96
CA PRO A 167 -33.43 -8.37 -25.21
C PRO A 167 -32.60 -9.46 -24.52
N VAL A 168 -31.36 -9.62 -24.95
CA VAL A 168 -30.42 -10.61 -24.41
C VAL A 168 -29.14 -9.90 -23.99
N LEU A 169 -28.69 -10.15 -22.78
CA LEU A 169 -27.42 -9.67 -22.24
C LEU A 169 -26.53 -10.85 -21.88
N VAL A 170 -25.38 -10.97 -22.55
CA VAL A 170 -24.35 -11.97 -22.23
C VAL A 170 -23.17 -11.28 -21.57
N LEU A 171 -22.85 -11.69 -20.35
CA LEU A 171 -21.75 -11.14 -19.55
C LEU A 171 -20.66 -12.22 -19.42
N ILE A 172 -19.46 -11.93 -19.91
CA ILE A 172 -18.32 -12.85 -19.90
C ILE A 172 -17.25 -12.24 -19.00
N ASP A 173 -17.12 -12.78 -17.78
CA ASP A 173 -16.09 -12.37 -16.82
C ASP A 173 -14.88 -13.29 -16.86
N GLU A 174 -13.71 -12.74 -16.56
CA GLU A 174 -12.47 -13.53 -16.41
C GLU A 174 -12.11 -14.43 -17.60
N LEU A 175 -12.44 -14.00 -18.82
CA LEU A 175 -12.18 -14.76 -20.05
C LEU A 175 -10.71 -15.25 -20.19
N PRO A 176 -9.67 -14.46 -19.82
CA PRO A 176 -8.29 -14.95 -19.85
C PRO A 176 -8.06 -16.22 -19.04
N SER A 177 -8.73 -16.39 -17.89
CA SER A 177 -8.62 -17.59 -17.06
C SER A 177 -9.16 -18.83 -17.78
N TYR A 178 -10.27 -18.70 -18.50
CA TYR A 178 -10.85 -19.77 -19.31
C TYR A 178 -9.95 -20.11 -20.50
N LEU A 179 -9.44 -19.10 -21.20
CA LEU A 179 -8.53 -19.29 -22.31
C LEU A 179 -7.25 -20.02 -21.84
N ARG A 180 -6.69 -19.68 -20.69
CA ARG A 180 -5.54 -20.40 -20.13
C ARG A 180 -5.79 -21.90 -19.96
N VAL A 181 -6.93 -22.28 -19.39
CA VAL A 181 -7.29 -23.69 -19.18
C VAL A 181 -7.53 -24.40 -20.52
N THR A 182 -8.24 -23.75 -21.44
CA THR A 182 -8.62 -24.34 -22.73
C THR A 182 -7.47 -24.37 -23.74
N GLN A 183 -6.46 -23.52 -23.60
CA GLN A 183 -5.24 -23.59 -24.41
C GLN A 183 -4.47 -24.90 -24.21
N GLY A 184 -4.54 -25.50 -23.02
CA GLY A 184 -3.93 -26.81 -22.75
C GLY A 184 -4.66 -28.00 -23.38
N GLN A 185 -5.82 -27.79 -24.01
CA GLN A 185 -6.68 -28.87 -24.53
C GLN A 185 -6.61 -28.92 -26.05
N ALA A 186 -6.03 -30.00 -26.59
CA ALA A 186 -5.91 -30.19 -28.03
C ALA A 186 -7.25 -30.55 -28.68
N VAL A 187 -7.56 -29.91 -29.81
CA VAL A 187 -8.72 -30.21 -30.65
C VAL A 187 -8.28 -30.23 -32.12
N GLY A 188 -8.14 -31.43 -32.68
CA GLY A 188 -7.57 -31.61 -34.02
C GLY A 188 -6.15 -31.05 -34.10
N ASN A 189 -5.92 -30.11 -35.03
CA ASN A 189 -4.64 -29.42 -35.21
C ASN A 189 -4.56 -28.06 -34.47
N SER A 190 -5.52 -27.78 -33.60
CA SER A 190 -5.68 -26.51 -32.86
C SER A 190 -5.87 -26.76 -31.37
N THR A 191 -6.07 -25.71 -30.59
CA THR A 191 -6.50 -25.82 -29.18
C THR A 191 -7.95 -25.42 -28.97
N LEU A 192 -8.58 -25.88 -27.89
CA LEU A 192 -9.92 -25.43 -27.52
C LEU A 192 -9.97 -23.91 -27.26
N GLY A 193 -8.87 -23.33 -26.78
CA GLY A 193 -8.79 -21.89 -26.59
C GLY A 193 -8.75 -21.11 -27.92
N GLU A 194 -8.08 -21.62 -28.95
CA GLU A 194 -8.13 -21.05 -30.32
C GLU A 194 -9.55 -21.13 -30.89
N GLN A 195 -10.22 -22.28 -30.71
CA GLN A 195 -11.61 -22.47 -31.12
C GLN A 195 -12.58 -21.55 -30.38
N THR A 196 -12.33 -21.29 -29.09
CA THR A 196 -13.12 -20.36 -28.28
C THR A 196 -13.04 -18.95 -28.82
N ILE A 197 -11.86 -18.49 -29.24
CA ILE A 197 -11.68 -17.15 -29.84
C ILE A 197 -12.44 -17.05 -31.15
N LEU A 198 -12.32 -18.05 -32.03
CA LEU A 198 -13.08 -18.07 -33.28
C LEU A 198 -14.60 -18.10 -33.02
N GLY A 199 -15.04 -18.80 -31.98
CA GLY A 199 -16.44 -18.81 -31.56
C GLY A 199 -16.94 -17.45 -31.09
N LEU A 200 -16.12 -16.73 -30.31
CA LEU A 200 -16.41 -15.37 -29.86
C LEU A 200 -16.42 -14.35 -31.01
N GLU A 201 -15.48 -14.47 -31.96
CA GLU A 201 -15.49 -13.64 -33.17
C GLU A 201 -16.80 -13.80 -33.95
N ARG A 202 -17.27 -15.04 -34.10
CA ARG A 202 -18.55 -15.33 -34.78
C ARG A 202 -19.76 -14.85 -33.96
N LEU A 203 -19.69 -14.90 -32.64
CA LEU A 203 -20.70 -14.30 -31.76
C LEU A 203 -20.80 -12.78 -32.00
N PHE A 204 -19.67 -12.06 -32.02
CA PHE A 204 -19.69 -10.61 -32.27
C PHE A 204 -20.25 -10.25 -33.64
N ASN A 205 -19.87 -11.02 -34.68
CA ASN A 205 -20.42 -10.82 -36.02
C ASN A 205 -21.94 -11.10 -36.08
N ALA A 206 -22.47 -11.99 -35.22
CA ALA A 206 -23.90 -12.26 -35.16
C ALA A 206 -24.70 -11.09 -34.58
N LEU A 207 -24.08 -10.20 -33.79
CA LEU A 207 -24.75 -9.05 -33.20
C LEU A 207 -25.29 -8.07 -34.24
N GLU A 208 -24.71 -8.00 -35.43
CA GLU A 208 -25.26 -7.19 -36.54
C GLU A 208 -26.68 -7.63 -36.92
N ARG A 209 -27.00 -8.93 -36.74
CA ARG A 209 -28.31 -9.52 -37.03
C ARG A 209 -29.25 -9.55 -35.84
N CYS A 210 -28.76 -9.25 -34.64
CA CYS A 210 -29.51 -9.33 -33.38
C CYS A 210 -29.51 -7.96 -32.69
N PRO A 211 -30.38 -7.02 -33.10
CA PRO A 211 -30.31 -5.61 -32.70
C PRO A 211 -30.51 -5.37 -31.20
N ARG A 212 -31.03 -6.37 -30.48
CA ARG A 212 -31.34 -6.31 -29.03
C ARG A 212 -30.46 -7.25 -28.20
N ALA A 213 -29.41 -7.82 -28.80
CA ALA A 213 -28.40 -8.59 -28.10
C ALA A 213 -27.21 -7.71 -27.72
N CYS A 214 -26.79 -7.78 -26.46
CA CYS A 214 -25.66 -7.06 -25.89
C CYS A 214 -24.66 -8.06 -25.30
N VAL A 215 -23.38 -7.94 -25.63
CA VAL A 215 -22.32 -8.79 -25.09
C VAL A 215 -21.28 -7.92 -24.38
N VAL A 216 -20.97 -8.23 -23.12
CA VAL A 216 -19.92 -7.52 -22.37
C VAL A 216 -18.84 -8.51 -21.96
N VAL A 217 -17.60 -8.23 -22.35
CA VAL A 217 -16.44 -9.08 -22.05
C VAL A 217 -15.43 -8.32 -21.20
N THR A 218 -14.86 -8.99 -20.19
CA THR A 218 -13.79 -8.41 -19.38
C THR A 218 -12.43 -8.98 -19.77
N ASN A 219 -11.40 -8.13 -19.73
CA ASN A 219 -10.02 -8.53 -19.99
C ASN A 219 -9.12 -8.18 -18.79
N LEU A 220 -8.45 -9.16 -18.20
CA LEU A 220 -7.33 -8.95 -17.27
C LEU A 220 -6.03 -8.79 -18.08
N LYS A 221 -5.68 -7.57 -18.48
CA LYS A 221 -4.37 -7.32 -19.13
C LYS A 221 -3.18 -7.55 -18.18
N ASP A 222 -3.37 -7.36 -16.87
CA ASP A 222 -2.26 -7.36 -15.90
C ASP A 222 -1.81 -8.78 -15.48
N ASP A 223 -2.70 -9.77 -15.48
CA ASP A 223 -2.34 -11.16 -15.12
C ASP A 223 -1.56 -11.87 -16.24
N ILE A 224 -1.68 -11.41 -17.49
CA ILE A 224 -1.02 -12.03 -18.66
C ILE A 224 0.50 -11.81 -18.62
N TYR A 225 0.97 -10.74 -17.98
CA TYR A 225 2.40 -10.48 -17.81
C TYR A 225 3.06 -11.35 -16.73
N LEU A 226 2.27 -12.02 -15.87
CA LEU A 226 2.79 -12.89 -14.81
C LEU A 226 3.20 -14.27 -15.32
N ASP A 227 2.62 -14.75 -16.43
CA ASP A 227 2.67 -16.18 -16.81
C ASP A 227 3.60 -16.49 -17.99
N GLY A 228 4.27 -15.50 -18.59
CA GLY A 228 5.30 -15.70 -19.62
C GLY A 228 4.87 -16.42 -20.92
N SER A 229 3.58 -16.75 -21.09
CA SER A 229 3.07 -17.51 -22.24
C SER A 229 2.81 -16.59 -23.44
N THR A 230 3.81 -16.48 -24.32
CA THR A 230 3.73 -15.71 -25.58
C THR A 230 2.52 -16.09 -26.44
N GLN A 231 2.08 -17.34 -26.36
CA GLN A 231 0.91 -17.86 -27.07
C GLN A 231 -0.39 -17.23 -26.53
N LEU A 232 -0.62 -17.27 -25.20
CA LEU A 232 -1.81 -16.67 -24.58
C LEU A 232 -1.90 -15.16 -24.82
N LYS A 233 -0.75 -14.48 -24.80
CA LYS A 233 -0.66 -13.07 -25.14
C LYS A 233 -1.12 -12.80 -26.57
N THR A 234 -0.60 -13.55 -27.54
CA THR A 234 -0.99 -13.44 -28.97
C THR A 234 -2.49 -13.67 -29.18
N LEU A 235 -3.06 -14.64 -28.46
CA LEU A 235 -4.48 -14.98 -28.51
C LEU A 235 -5.37 -13.86 -27.98
N ILE A 236 -5.02 -13.28 -26.84
CA ILE A 236 -5.76 -12.16 -26.24
C ILE A 236 -5.60 -10.87 -27.07
N GLU A 237 -4.42 -10.64 -27.65
CA GLU A 237 -4.20 -9.55 -28.60
C GLU A 237 -5.02 -9.72 -29.87
N SER A 238 -5.15 -10.95 -30.38
CA SER A 238 -6.00 -11.26 -31.52
C SER A 238 -7.47 -10.99 -31.19
N LEU A 239 -7.96 -11.47 -30.05
CA LEU A 239 -9.31 -11.14 -29.59
C LEU A 239 -9.52 -9.63 -29.42
N SER A 240 -8.53 -8.91 -28.89
CA SER A 240 -8.60 -7.45 -28.71
C SER A 240 -8.63 -6.71 -30.05
N LYS A 241 -7.87 -7.13 -31.05
CA LYS A 241 -7.90 -6.54 -32.39
C LYS A 241 -9.24 -6.77 -33.09
N HIS A 242 -9.86 -7.93 -32.89
CA HIS A 242 -11.20 -8.20 -33.41
C HIS A 242 -12.28 -7.45 -32.63
N ALA A 243 -12.10 -7.31 -31.31
CA ALA A 243 -12.91 -6.47 -30.44
C ALA A 243 -12.93 -5.02 -30.90
N ASP A 244 -11.77 -4.42 -31.17
CA ASP A 244 -11.65 -3.00 -31.56
C ASP A 244 -12.43 -2.66 -32.85
N ARG A 245 -12.77 -3.66 -33.67
CA ARG A 245 -13.59 -3.46 -34.88
C ARG A 245 -15.09 -3.47 -34.60
N ASN A 246 -15.53 -4.26 -33.63
CA ASN A 246 -16.95 -4.59 -33.41
C ASN A 246 -17.46 -4.19 -32.02
N ALA A 247 -16.60 -3.64 -31.16
CA ALA A 247 -16.88 -3.44 -29.75
C ALA A 247 -16.22 -2.19 -29.17
N GLU A 248 -16.96 -1.50 -28.31
CA GLU A 248 -16.50 -0.27 -27.66
C GLU A 248 -15.68 -0.61 -26.40
N SER A 249 -14.49 -0.01 -26.27
CA SER A 249 -13.65 -0.13 -25.07
C SER A 249 -14.10 0.85 -23.99
N ILE A 250 -14.48 0.33 -22.84
CA ILE A 250 -14.89 1.13 -21.67
C ILE A 250 -13.95 0.86 -20.51
N THR A 251 -13.43 1.93 -19.92
CA THR A 251 -12.68 1.89 -18.67
C THR A 251 -13.64 2.19 -17.51
N PRO A 252 -13.97 1.22 -16.65
CA PRO A 252 -15.02 1.40 -15.63
C PRO A 252 -14.75 2.49 -14.59
N VAL A 253 -13.50 2.71 -14.21
CA VAL A 253 -13.10 3.71 -13.21
C VAL A 253 -11.88 4.43 -13.74
N GLN A 254 -11.92 5.76 -13.81
CA GLN A 254 -10.78 6.57 -14.22
C GLN A 254 -9.96 6.97 -12.99
N GLN A 255 -8.65 6.76 -13.04
CA GLN A 255 -7.78 6.95 -11.87
C GLN A 255 -7.41 8.41 -11.58
N ASN A 256 -7.48 9.26 -12.60
CA ASN A 256 -7.09 10.66 -12.51
C ASN A 256 -8.24 11.57 -12.05
N THR A 257 -9.35 10.96 -11.61
CA THR A 257 -10.61 11.65 -11.31
C THR A 257 -10.98 11.48 -9.84
N SER A 258 -11.80 12.38 -9.30
CA SER A 258 -12.35 12.31 -7.94
C SER A 258 -13.22 11.06 -7.67
N GLU A 259 -13.58 10.30 -8.72
CA GLU A 259 -14.43 9.10 -8.68
C GLU A 259 -14.05 8.09 -7.58
N VAL A 260 -12.75 7.88 -7.35
CA VAL A 260 -12.30 6.91 -6.35
C VAL A 260 -12.73 7.31 -4.95
N PHE A 261 -12.67 8.61 -4.61
CA PHE A 261 -13.14 9.10 -3.32
C PHE A 261 -14.66 9.06 -3.22
N GLU A 262 -15.39 9.25 -4.32
CA GLU A 262 -16.85 9.11 -4.35
C GLU A 262 -17.29 7.66 -4.12
N ILE A 263 -16.56 6.68 -4.67
CA ILE A 263 -16.76 5.26 -4.40
C ILE A 263 -16.51 4.95 -2.92
N VAL A 264 -15.38 5.40 -2.38
CA VAL A 264 -15.00 5.16 -0.98
C VAL A 264 -16.05 5.79 -0.04
N ARG A 265 -16.44 7.04 -0.33
CA ARG A 265 -17.45 7.80 0.41
C ARG A 265 -18.77 7.04 0.52
N LYS A 266 -19.34 6.58 -0.60
CA LYS A 266 -20.59 5.80 -0.61
C LYS A 266 -20.48 4.45 0.10
N ARG A 267 -19.29 3.84 0.09
CA ARG A 267 -19.07 2.54 0.75
C ARG A 267 -18.90 2.65 2.25
N LEU A 268 -18.20 3.69 2.71
CA LEU A 268 -17.80 3.83 4.11
C LEU A 268 -18.77 4.68 4.94
N PHE A 269 -19.64 5.47 4.32
CA PHE A 269 -20.58 6.34 5.02
C PHE A 269 -22.01 6.19 4.48
N ASP A 270 -22.97 6.04 5.38
CA ASP A 270 -24.40 6.01 5.06
C ASP A 270 -24.99 7.43 4.90
N ALA A 271 -24.41 8.43 5.58
CA ALA A 271 -24.80 9.83 5.46
C ALA A 271 -23.60 10.77 5.63
N LEU A 272 -23.67 11.91 4.94
CA LEU A 272 -22.70 13.00 4.97
C LEU A 272 -23.43 14.30 5.33
N PRO A 273 -22.70 15.31 5.85
CA PRO A 273 -23.29 16.60 6.14
C PRO A 273 -23.63 17.37 4.85
N PRO A 274 -24.47 18.41 4.94
CA PRO A 274 -24.75 19.31 3.83
C PRO A 274 -23.50 20.11 3.42
N ALA A 275 -23.51 20.65 2.20
CA ALA A 275 -22.34 21.27 1.57
C ALA A 275 -21.80 22.49 2.34
N ASP A 276 -22.65 23.25 3.01
CA ASP A 276 -22.27 24.38 3.88
C ASP A 276 -21.36 23.94 5.03
N LYS A 277 -21.59 22.76 5.61
CA LYS A 277 -20.74 22.20 6.67
C LYS A 277 -19.39 21.69 6.14
N ILE A 278 -19.37 21.17 4.92
CA ILE A 278 -18.11 20.81 4.25
C ILE A 278 -17.29 22.08 3.97
N ASP A 279 -17.95 23.16 3.57
CA ASP A 279 -17.31 24.46 3.32
C ASP A 279 -16.76 25.10 4.59
N GLU A 280 -17.48 25.01 5.73
CA GLU A 280 -16.98 25.45 7.04
C GLU A 280 -15.67 24.72 7.42
N VAL A 281 -15.60 23.41 7.19
CA VAL A 281 -14.38 22.60 7.42
C VAL A 281 -13.27 23.04 6.48
N ALA A 282 -13.56 23.17 5.18
CA ALA A 282 -12.56 23.58 4.18
C ALA A 282 -11.94 24.95 4.50
N GLN A 283 -12.77 25.91 4.93
CA GLN A 283 -12.30 27.24 5.34
C GLN A 283 -11.40 27.18 6.57
N ALA A 284 -11.69 26.33 7.56
CA ALA A 284 -10.85 26.17 8.74
C ALA A 284 -9.48 25.58 8.41
N TYR A 285 -9.43 24.61 7.48
CA TYR A 285 -8.18 24.05 6.98
C TYR A 285 -7.36 25.08 6.19
N VAL A 286 -8.00 25.90 5.35
CA VAL A 286 -7.33 27.02 4.67
C VAL A 286 -6.77 28.03 5.68
N ALA A 287 -7.52 28.36 6.73
CA ALA A 287 -7.04 29.27 7.76
C ALA A 287 -5.81 28.69 8.49
N ALA A 288 -5.78 27.39 8.77
CA ALA A 288 -4.60 26.71 9.32
C ALA A 288 -3.42 26.75 8.33
N LEU A 289 -3.67 26.50 7.04
CA LEU A 289 -2.65 26.56 5.98
C LEU A 289 -2.09 27.98 5.79
N GLN A 290 -2.91 29.02 5.92
CA GLN A 290 -2.49 30.41 5.83
C GLN A 290 -1.64 30.83 7.03
N ARG A 291 -1.95 30.34 8.24
CA ARG A 291 -1.08 30.50 9.41
C ARG A 291 0.28 29.85 9.16
N ALA A 292 0.30 28.67 8.53
CA ALA A 292 1.51 27.94 8.15
C ALA A 292 2.34 28.64 7.05
N ARG A 293 1.69 29.20 6.02
CA ARG A 293 2.33 29.87 4.86
C ARG A 293 3.17 31.09 5.24
N ARG A 294 2.98 31.70 6.42
CA ARG A 294 3.86 32.77 6.89
C ARG A 294 5.27 32.26 7.24
N VAL A 295 5.49 30.95 7.24
CA VAL A 295 6.73 30.28 7.66
C VAL A 295 7.35 29.39 6.56
N ASP A 296 6.62 28.94 5.51
CA ASP A 296 7.09 27.88 4.57
C ASP A 296 6.61 27.97 3.09
N THR A 297 7.33 27.27 2.19
CA THR A 297 7.00 26.99 0.78
C THR A 297 5.97 25.86 0.64
N ILE A 298 4.70 26.15 0.95
CA ILE A 298 3.58 25.21 0.74
C ILE A 298 3.14 25.22 -0.73
N PRO A 299 3.02 24.06 -1.40
CA PRO A 299 2.79 24.00 -2.85
C PRO A 299 1.37 24.40 -3.27
N THR A 300 0.33 24.05 -2.51
CA THR A 300 -1.07 24.28 -2.93
C THR A 300 -1.60 25.65 -2.52
N THR A 301 -2.38 26.32 -3.39
CA THR A 301 -3.04 27.60 -3.06
C THR A 301 -4.30 27.40 -2.22
N PRO A 302 -4.70 28.38 -1.40
CA PRO A 302 -5.94 28.30 -0.60
C PRO A 302 -7.18 27.88 -1.39
N GLU A 303 -7.41 28.47 -2.56
CA GLU A 303 -8.61 28.24 -3.38
C GLU A 303 -8.64 26.82 -3.93
N THR A 304 -7.49 26.33 -4.40
CA THR A 304 -7.36 24.96 -4.91
C THR A 304 -7.50 23.93 -3.79
N PHE A 305 -7.11 24.25 -2.55
CA PHE A 305 -7.26 23.36 -1.41
C PHE A 305 -8.74 23.17 -1.01
N ILE A 306 -9.57 24.22 -1.10
CA ILE A 306 -11.02 24.11 -0.83
C ILE A 306 -11.68 23.13 -1.77
N GLU A 307 -11.45 23.26 -3.09
CA GLU A 307 -12.01 22.35 -4.08
C GLU A 307 -11.55 20.92 -3.86
N ARG A 308 -10.26 20.72 -3.55
CA ARG A 308 -9.73 19.40 -3.21
C ARG A 308 -10.41 18.80 -1.97
N ILE A 309 -10.73 19.60 -0.94
CA ILE A 309 -11.48 19.11 0.22
C ILE A 309 -12.91 18.72 -0.18
N ARG A 310 -13.61 19.53 -0.98
CA ARG A 310 -14.97 19.21 -1.46
C ARG A 310 -14.99 17.88 -2.24
N GLU A 311 -14.02 17.67 -3.12
CA GLU A 311 -13.85 16.44 -3.88
C GLU A 311 -13.60 15.22 -2.98
N THR A 312 -12.79 15.37 -1.94
CA THR A 312 -12.29 14.23 -1.14
C THR A 312 -13.00 14.03 0.19
N TYR A 313 -13.84 14.95 0.65
CA TYR A 313 -14.51 14.88 1.95
C TYR A 313 -15.21 13.51 2.18
N PRO A 314 -15.09 12.88 3.36
CA PRO A 314 -14.44 13.35 4.59
C PRO A 314 -12.94 13.02 4.69
N PHE A 315 -12.26 12.75 3.57
CA PHE A 315 -10.85 12.38 3.54
C PHE A 315 -9.94 13.58 3.31
N HIS A 316 -8.72 13.53 3.86
CA HIS A 316 -7.73 14.57 3.64
C HIS A 316 -7.17 14.54 2.20
N PRO A 317 -7.06 15.68 1.49
CA PRO A 317 -6.62 15.71 0.09
C PRO A 317 -5.26 15.10 -0.22
N SER A 318 -4.33 15.11 0.74
CA SER A 318 -2.97 14.56 0.58
C SER A 318 -2.94 13.04 0.37
N ILE A 319 -4.01 12.32 0.73
CA ILE A 319 -4.14 10.89 0.47
C ILE A 319 -3.90 10.58 -1.00
N ARG A 320 -4.47 11.41 -1.90
CA ARG A 320 -4.33 11.23 -3.36
C ARG A 320 -2.85 11.25 -3.77
N ASP A 321 -2.12 12.25 -3.29
CA ASP A 321 -0.72 12.47 -3.68
C ASP A 321 0.21 11.41 -3.08
N ILE A 322 -0.07 10.96 -1.85
CA ILE A 322 0.71 9.93 -1.18
C ILE A 322 0.47 8.56 -1.83
N VAL A 323 -0.79 8.20 -2.10
CA VAL A 323 -1.16 6.92 -2.72
C VAL A 323 -0.62 6.82 -4.14
N ALA A 324 -0.61 7.91 -4.90
CA ALA A 324 -0.05 7.95 -6.25
C ALA A 324 1.41 7.46 -6.30
N ARG A 325 2.20 7.63 -5.23
CA ARG A 325 3.62 7.23 -5.17
C ARG A 325 3.82 5.71 -5.21
N PHE A 326 2.88 4.95 -4.65
CA PHE A 326 2.93 3.49 -4.61
C PHE A 326 1.79 2.83 -5.40
N ALA A 327 1.01 3.61 -6.13
CA ALA A 327 -0.09 3.10 -6.95
C ALA A 327 0.42 2.10 -8.00
N GLU A 328 1.58 2.34 -8.60
CA GLU A 328 2.21 1.47 -9.61
C GLU A 328 2.96 0.26 -9.03
N ASN A 329 2.87 0.02 -7.72
CA ASN A 329 3.50 -1.17 -7.14
C ASN A 329 2.89 -2.44 -7.74
N ARG A 330 3.76 -3.39 -8.13
CA ARG A 330 3.31 -4.65 -8.75
C ARG A 330 2.42 -5.42 -7.77
N GLY A 331 1.28 -5.93 -8.26
CA GLY A 331 0.30 -6.65 -7.44
C GLY A 331 -0.59 -5.76 -6.56
N TYR A 332 -0.39 -4.44 -6.56
CA TYR A 332 -1.23 -3.51 -5.79
C TYR A 332 -2.58 -3.28 -6.48
N GLN A 333 -3.66 -3.75 -5.86
CA GLN A 333 -5.03 -3.54 -6.33
C GLN A 333 -5.53 -2.14 -5.97
N LYS A 334 -5.03 -1.10 -6.65
CA LYS A 334 -5.21 0.34 -6.37
C LYS A 334 -6.53 0.73 -5.68
N THR A 335 -7.68 0.59 -6.35
CA THR A 335 -8.99 1.02 -5.79
C THR A 335 -9.40 0.20 -4.57
N ARG A 336 -9.24 -1.13 -4.61
CA ARG A 336 -9.64 -2.01 -3.50
C ARG A 336 -8.73 -1.85 -2.29
N ALA A 337 -7.43 -1.74 -2.52
CA ALA A 337 -6.45 -1.51 -1.46
C ALA A 337 -6.66 -0.14 -0.81
N LEU A 338 -6.97 0.90 -1.59
CA LEU A 338 -7.31 2.20 -1.04
C LEU A 338 -8.58 2.15 -0.17
N ILE A 339 -9.65 1.47 -0.60
CA ILE A 339 -10.84 1.26 0.22
C ILE A 339 -10.49 0.59 1.55
N ARG A 340 -9.66 -0.46 1.53
CA ARG A 340 -9.23 -1.16 2.76
C ARG A 340 -8.43 -0.27 3.70
N ILE A 341 -7.45 0.48 3.16
CA ILE A 341 -6.63 1.43 3.93
C ILE A 341 -7.52 2.52 4.54
N LEU A 342 -8.37 3.16 3.74
CA LEU A 342 -9.24 4.24 4.22
C LEU A 342 -10.29 3.72 5.20
N ARG A 343 -10.79 2.50 5.04
CA ARG A 343 -11.66 1.86 6.03
C ARG A 343 -10.97 1.74 7.38
N LEU A 344 -9.71 1.29 7.42
CA LEU A 344 -8.92 1.17 8.64
C LEU A 344 -8.65 2.55 9.28
N ALA A 345 -8.32 3.55 8.45
CA ALA A 345 -8.12 4.92 8.91
C ALA A 345 -9.40 5.52 9.51
N VAL A 346 -10.56 5.33 8.86
CA VAL A 346 -11.88 5.78 9.38
C VAL A 346 -12.21 5.05 10.68
N LYS A 347 -12.04 3.72 10.73
CA LYS A 347 -12.28 2.93 11.93
C LYS A 347 -11.46 3.44 13.12
N SER A 348 -10.16 3.68 12.91
CA SER A 348 -9.27 4.20 13.95
C SER A 348 -9.64 5.63 14.36
N ALA A 349 -9.91 6.53 13.39
CA ALA A 349 -10.31 7.90 13.66
C ALA A 349 -11.62 8.02 14.46
N LEU A 350 -12.59 7.13 14.23
CA LEU A 350 -13.86 7.13 14.95
C LEU A 350 -13.76 6.56 16.38
N ASN A 351 -12.88 5.57 16.57
CA ASN A 351 -12.65 4.91 17.85
C ASN A 351 -11.67 5.66 18.75
N GLY A 352 -10.81 6.52 18.17
CA GLY A 352 -9.87 7.34 18.93
C GLY A 352 -10.57 8.47 19.69
N ASP A 353 -9.84 9.01 20.67
CA ASP A 353 -10.25 10.17 21.49
C ASP A 353 -9.96 11.52 20.81
N GLY A 354 -9.28 11.50 19.65
CA GLY A 354 -8.90 12.68 18.89
C GLY A 354 -10.03 13.30 18.07
N ASN A 355 -9.92 14.61 17.82
CA ASN A 355 -10.83 15.33 16.92
C ASN A 355 -10.34 15.21 15.48
N ALA A 356 -10.89 14.27 14.71
CA ALA A 356 -10.63 14.18 13.27
C ALA A 356 -11.64 15.01 12.47
N PHE A 357 -11.21 16.13 11.88
CA PHE A 357 -12.06 16.94 10.98
C PHE A 357 -12.02 16.41 9.53
N LEU A 358 -10.88 15.88 9.10
CA LEU A 358 -10.71 15.07 7.90
C LEU A 358 -9.93 13.80 8.24
N VAL A 359 -10.31 12.67 7.65
CA VAL A 359 -9.57 11.41 7.81
C VAL A 359 -8.40 11.39 6.84
N GLY A 360 -7.18 11.57 7.34
CA GLY A 360 -5.92 11.33 6.63
C GLY A 360 -5.23 10.02 7.02
N LEU A 361 -4.11 9.68 6.35
CA LEU A 361 -3.34 8.45 6.58
C LEU A 361 -2.65 8.41 7.96
N GLN A 362 -2.45 9.56 8.61
CA GLN A 362 -1.95 9.65 9.98
C GLN A 362 -2.87 8.96 11.00
N HIS A 363 -4.16 8.82 10.67
CA HIS A 363 -5.14 8.13 11.51
C HIS A 363 -5.07 6.60 11.39
N LEU A 364 -4.23 6.04 10.52
CA LEU A 364 -4.00 4.60 10.53
C LEU A 364 -3.37 4.17 11.85
N ASP A 365 -3.90 3.12 12.47
CA ASP A 365 -3.28 2.51 13.64
C ASP A 365 -2.24 1.49 13.20
N PHE A 366 -0.97 1.85 13.24
CA PHE A 366 0.11 0.95 12.84
C PHE A 366 0.37 -0.15 13.89
N ASN A 367 -0.26 -0.12 15.06
CA ASN A 367 -0.24 -1.27 15.99
C ASN A 367 -1.34 -2.29 15.70
N ASP A 368 -2.33 -1.94 14.87
CA ASP A 368 -3.37 -2.85 14.43
C ASP A 368 -2.85 -3.86 13.39
N GLN A 369 -3.19 -5.13 13.58
CA GLN A 369 -2.71 -6.21 12.72
C GLN A 369 -3.21 -6.07 11.28
N ALA A 370 -4.46 -5.67 11.06
CA ALA A 370 -5.00 -5.52 9.71
C ALA A 370 -4.31 -4.37 8.96
N THR A 371 -3.95 -3.29 9.66
CA THR A 371 -3.13 -2.21 9.09
C THR A 371 -1.75 -2.71 8.70
N GLN A 372 -1.07 -3.46 9.57
CA GLN A 372 0.23 -4.07 9.27
C GLN A 372 0.18 -5.02 8.06
N GLU A 373 -0.89 -5.80 7.93
CA GLU A 373 -1.09 -6.70 6.79
C GLU A 373 -1.27 -5.92 5.48
N GLU A 374 -2.04 -4.84 5.47
CA GLU A 374 -2.17 -3.99 4.27
C GLU A 374 -0.85 -3.30 3.92
N LEU A 375 -0.10 -2.79 4.90
CA LEU A 375 1.23 -2.20 4.67
C LEU A 375 2.20 -3.21 4.04
N ARG A 376 2.23 -4.45 4.54
CA ARG A 376 3.06 -5.53 3.98
C ARG A 376 2.68 -5.89 2.55
N LYS A 377 1.39 -5.84 2.19
CA LYS A 377 0.92 -6.06 0.81
C LYS A 377 1.39 -4.94 -0.13
N ILE A 378 1.52 -3.71 0.36
CA ILE A 378 2.07 -2.59 -0.43
C ILE A 378 3.58 -2.76 -0.61
N ASN A 379 4.30 -2.95 0.50
CA ASN A 379 5.74 -3.10 0.51
C ASN A 379 6.24 -3.82 1.79
N PRO A 380 6.71 -5.08 1.69
CA PRO A 380 7.11 -5.87 2.86
C PRO A 380 8.44 -5.44 3.49
N TYR A 381 9.26 -4.60 2.82
CA TYR A 381 10.61 -4.26 3.27
C TYR A 381 10.65 -3.26 4.44
N TYR A 382 9.50 -2.70 4.83
CA TYR A 382 9.42 -1.65 5.85
C TYR A 382 9.10 -2.14 7.27
N VAL A 383 9.00 -3.46 7.49
CA VAL A 383 8.63 -4.04 8.79
C VAL A 383 9.56 -3.59 9.91
N ASN A 384 10.87 -3.52 9.66
CA ASN A 384 11.85 -3.09 10.67
C ASN A 384 11.78 -1.59 10.94
N ALA A 385 11.58 -0.77 9.91
CA ALA A 385 11.38 0.68 10.06
C ALA A 385 10.13 0.98 10.90
N ILE A 386 9.04 0.25 10.64
CA ILE A 386 7.80 0.35 11.40
C ILE A 386 8.05 0.02 12.87
N SER A 387 8.58 -1.17 13.17
CA SER A 387 8.71 -1.65 14.55
C SER A 387 9.69 -0.81 15.37
N ARG A 388 10.70 -0.23 14.72
CA ARG A 388 11.73 0.55 15.41
C ARG A 388 11.33 2.02 15.60
N ASP A 389 10.89 2.65 14.52
CA ASP A 389 10.78 4.12 14.48
C ASP A 389 9.33 4.62 14.47
N VAL A 390 8.36 3.82 14.01
CA VAL A 390 6.99 4.30 13.77
C VAL A 390 5.98 3.81 14.81
N ALA A 391 5.85 2.50 15.01
CA ALA A 391 4.87 1.91 15.92
C ALA A 391 5.26 0.51 16.39
N SER A 392 5.34 0.33 17.71
CA SER A 392 5.60 -0.94 18.38
C SER A 392 5.07 -0.90 19.82
N ARG A 393 3.75 -0.71 19.95
CA ARG A 393 2.98 -0.76 21.21
C ARG A 393 3.59 0.13 22.31
N GLY A 394 4.03 1.33 21.95
CA GLY A 394 4.63 2.32 22.84
C GLY A 394 6.16 2.28 22.92
N SER A 395 6.83 1.34 22.25
CA SER A 395 8.28 1.20 22.29
C SER A 395 9.01 1.83 21.10
N ALA A 396 8.29 2.12 20.00
CA ALA A 396 8.89 2.74 18.82
C ALA A 396 9.28 4.20 19.11
N LEU A 397 10.25 4.73 18.37
CA LEU A 397 10.75 6.10 18.57
C LEU A 397 9.62 7.14 18.55
N ALA A 398 8.76 7.14 17.52
CA ALA A 398 7.68 8.11 17.40
C ALA A 398 6.70 8.06 18.59
N GLU A 399 6.33 6.88 19.05
CA GLU A 399 5.44 6.71 20.21
C GLU A 399 6.09 7.20 21.52
N ARG A 400 7.42 7.01 21.67
CA ARG A 400 8.15 7.53 22.84
C ARG A 400 8.24 9.05 22.82
N VAL A 401 8.45 9.65 21.65
CA VAL A 401 8.45 11.12 21.49
C VAL A 401 7.05 11.67 21.80
N ASP A 402 6.00 11.04 21.28
CA ASP A 402 4.62 11.44 21.58
C ASP A 402 4.30 11.39 23.08
N LYS A 403 4.73 10.32 23.77
CA LYS A 403 4.56 10.19 25.22
C LYS A 403 5.28 11.29 26.00
N MET A 404 6.45 11.73 25.52
CA MET A 404 7.22 12.81 26.14
C MET A 404 6.56 14.18 25.89
N ASP A 405 6.03 14.42 24.70
CA ASP A 405 5.41 15.70 24.31
C ASP A 405 3.93 15.80 24.69
N GLY A 406 3.29 14.70 25.07
CA GLY A 406 1.89 14.65 25.46
C GLY A 406 0.92 14.82 24.28
N ASN A 407 1.38 14.64 23.04
CA ASN A 407 0.57 14.74 21.82
C ASN A 407 1.03 13.71 20.77
N PRO A 408 0.18 13.32 19.79
CA PRO A 408 0.48 12.25 18.83
C PRO A 408 1.20 12.73 17.54
N THR A 409 1.88 13.87 17.59
CA THR A 409 2.41 14.54 16.37
C THR A 409 3.57 13.78 15.76
N ALA A 410 4.49 13.20 16.56
CA ALA A 410 5.60 12.43 16.04
C ALA A 410 5.13 11.13 15.38
N SER A 411 4.13 10.43 15.94
CA SER A 411 3.49 9.31 15.24
C SER A 411 2.85 9.73 13.93
N SER A 412 2.18 10.89 13.90
CA SER A 412 1.54 11.41 12.69
C SER A 412 2.56 11.71 11.58
N VAL A 413 3.67 12.36 11.94
CA VAL A 413 4.83 12.61 11.04
C VAL A 413 5.41 11.30 10.53
N ALA A 414 5.71 10.36 11.43
CA ALA A 414 6.32 9.08 11.07
C ALA A 414 5.43 8.26 10.13
N LYS A 415 4.12 8.19 10.39
CA LYS A 415 3.16 7.46 9.54
C LYS A 415 3.04 8.06 8.14
N ILE A 416 2.93 9.39 8.02
CA ILE A 416 2.82 10.06 6.71
C ILE A 416 4.11 9.87 5.90
N LEU A 417 5.27 10.08 6.52
CA LEU A 417 6.56 9.85 5.86
C LEU A 417 6.73 8.39 5.44
N LEU A 418 6.36 7.42 6.29
CA LEU A 418 6.41 6.01 5.93
C LEU A 418 5.52 5.71 4.72
N MET A 419 4.25 6.12 4.74
CA MET A 419 3.32 5.91 3.62
C MET A 419 3.85 6.49 2.31
N SER A 420 4.47 7.68 2.36
CA SER A 420 5.10 8.31 1.18
C SER A 420 6.38 7.63 0.68
N SER A 421 6.89 6.63 1.42
CA SER A 421 8.13 5.91 1.10
C SER A 421 7.90 4.52 0.47
N LEU A 422 6.66 4.01 0.46
CA LEU A 422 6.34 2.61 0.14
C LEU A 422 6.48 2.21 -1.35
N SER A 423 6.90 3.13 -2.23
CA SER A 423 7.05 2.86 -3.66
C SER A 423 8.12 1.79 -3.96
N THR A 424 7.78 0.81 -4.80
CA THR A 424 8.68 -0.25 -5.27
C THR A 424 9.25 0.01 -6.66
N ALA A 425 9.02 1.18 -7.25
CA ALA A 425 9.58 1.53 -8.55
C ALA A 425 11.12 1.60 -8.50
N GLU A 426 11.79 1.40 -9.65
CA GLU A 426 13.25 1.48 -9.75
C GLU A 426 13.79 2.90 -9.49
N SER A 427 13.05 3.93 -9.92
CA SER A 427 13.34 5.34 -9.64
C SER A 427 12.11 6.02 -9.01
N PRO A 428 11.83 5.76 -7.72
CA PRO A 428 10.61 6.23 -7.08
C PRO A 428 10.77 7.64 -6.52
N LEU A 429 9.72 8.45 -6.64
CA LEU A 429 9.59 9.69 -5.87
C LEU A 429 9.23 9.34 -4.42
N ARG A 430 10.24 9.07 -3.58
CA ARG A 430 10.07 8.71 -2.16
C ARG A 430 10.02 9.95 -1.29
N GLY A 431 9.21 9.87 -0.24
CA GLY A 431 9.23 10.88 0.81
C GLY A 431 8.59 12.21 0.44
N LEU A 432 8.59 13.11 1.40
CA LEU A 432 7.99 14.44 1.30
C LEU A 432 9.04 15.49 1.64
N THR A 433 8.99 16.62 0.94
CA THR A 433 9.60 17.87 1.43
C THR A 433 8.89 18.33 2.70
N GLU A 434 9.52 19.21 3.48
CA GLU A 434 8.91 19.77 4.69
C GLU A 434 7.56 20.45 4.40
N GLY A 435 7.46 21.20 3.30
CA GLY A 435 6.21 21.85 2.87
C GLY A 435 5.09 20.86 2.52
N GLU A 436 5.41 19.76 1.81
CA GLU A 436 4.44 18.70 1.51
C GLU A 436 4.01 17.93 2.77
N LEU A 437 4.93 17.74 3.73
CA LEU A 437 4.62 17.10 5.02
C LEU A 437 3.67 17.97 5.84
N ILE A 438 3.94 19.27 5.94
CA ILE A 438 3.07 20.23 6.63
C ILE A 438 1.70 20.28 5.96
N GLU A 439 1.64 20.37 4.63
CA GLU A 439 0.36 20.31 3.91
C GLU A 439 -0.38 19.00 4.17
N SER A 440 0.32 17.88 4.33
CA SER A 440 -0.30 16.57 4.57
C SER A 440 -0.83 16.37 5.98
N LEU A 441 -0.32 17.14 6.95
CA LEU A 441 -0.65 17.04 8.38
C LEU A 441 -1.41 18.25 8.89
N VAL A 442 -1.58 19.30 8.07
CA VAL A 442 -2.30 20.50 8.46
C VAL A 442 -3.64 20.12 9.05
N ASP A 443 -3.94 20.66 10.22
CA ASP A 443 -5.21 20.42 10.91
C ASP A 443 -5.61 21.73 11.61
N PRO A 444 -6.91 22.04 11.72
CA PRO A 444 -7.37 23.24 12.44
C PRO A 444 -6.80 23.39 13.85
N LEU A 445 -6.50 22.28 14.54
CA LEU A 445 -6.00 22.27 15.92
C LEU A 445 -4.49 22.01 16.04
N LEU A 446 -3.80 21.63 14.96
CA LEU A 446 -2.37 21.30 14.99
C LEU A 446 -1.52 22.50 14.56
N GLU A 447 -0.56 22.88 15.40
CA GLU A 447 0.36 23.99 15.10
C GLU A 447 1.60 23.49 14.34
N VAL A 448 2.06 24.28 13.35
CA VAL A 448 3.21 23.92 12.50
C VAL A 448 4.49 23.71 13.31
N SER A 449 4.68 24.48 14.38
CA SER A 449 5.84 24.34 15.26
C SER A 449 5.92 22.95 15.91
N GLU A 450 4.78 22.32 16.20
CA GLU A 450 4.74 20.97 16.76
C GLU A 450 5.20 19.95 15.72
N ILE A 451 4.76 20.09 14.47
CA ILE A 451 5.19 19.25 13.34
C ILE A 451 6.71 19.35 13.14
N LYS A 452 7.26 20.58 13.09
CA LYS A 452 8.69 20.82 12.92
C LYS A 452 9.52 20.26 14.08
N SER A 453 9.05 20.46 15.32
CA SER A 453 9.74 19.94 16.51
C SER A 453 9.77 18.42 16.52
N ALA A 454 8.63 17.78 16.23
CA ALA A 454 8.53 16.33 16.13
C ALA A 454 9.43 15.78 15.01
N LEU A 455 9.42 16.40 13.83
CA LEU A 455 10.28 16.03 12.70
C LEU A 455 11.76 16.10 13.08
N GLY A 456 12.21 17.20 13.70
CA GLY A 456 13.61 17.36 14.10
C GLY A 456 14.08 16.29 15.09
N ARG A 457 13.23 15.91 16.05
CA ARG A 457 13.53 14.81 16.99
C ARG A 457 13.62 13.45 16.30
N LEU A 458 12.71 13.19 15.37
CA LEU A 458 12.73 11.96 14.57
C LEU A 458 13.99 11.90 13.71
N GLN A 459 14.35 12.96 12.97
CA GLN A 459 15.55 12.98 12.14
C GLN A 459 16.84 12.80 12.95
N GLY A 460 16.87 13.27 14.20
CA GLY A 460 18.04 13.12 15.09
C GLY A 460 18.24 11.72 15.66
N GLN A 461 17.20 10.88 15.71
CA GLN A 461 17.23 9.60 16.46
C GLN A 461 16.77 8.38 15.66
N ALA A 462 15.99 8.58 14.58
CA ALA A 462 15.43 7.48 13.81
C ALA A 462 16.53 6.72 13.06
N TRP A 463 16.42 5.40 13.05
CA TRP A 463 17.36 4.55 12.35
C TRP A 463 17.08 4.49 10.86
N TYR A 464 15.81 4.52 10.46
CA TYR A 464 15.39 4.29 9.10
C TYR A 464 15.00 5.60 8.38
N MET A 465 15.15 6.77 8.99
CA MET A 465 14.80 8.05 8.36
C MET A 465 16.01 8.68 7.65
N PHE A 466 15.79 9.15 6.43
CA PHE A 466 16.81 9.77 5.57
C PHE A 466 16.28 11.04 4.93
N GLN A 467 17.21 11.91 4.52
CA GLN A 467 16.93 13.09 3.71
C GLN A 467 17.71 12.97 2.39
N GLY A 468 16.97 13.03 1.28
CA GLY A 468 17.54 12.99 -0.07
C GLY A 468 18.18 14.30 -0.47
N VAL A 469 18.93 14.28 -1.58
CA VAL A 469 19.55 15.48 -2.18
C VAL A 469 18.50 16.52 -2.60
N ASP A 470 17.31 16.04 -2.97
CA ASP A 470 16.13 16.82 -3.33
C ASP A 470 15.35 17.35 -2.11
N GLN A 471 15.94 17.30 -0.91
CA GLN A 471 15.34 17.73 0.36
C GLN A 471 14.10 16.93 0.79
N ARG A 472 13.81 15.80 0.13
CA ARG A 472 12.73 14.91 0.55
C ARG A 472 13.16 14.04 1.72
N ILE A 473 12.30 13.94 2.70
CA ILE A 473 12.48 13.11 3.89
C ILE A 473 11.68 11.83 3.69
N PHE A 474 12.32 10.68 3.91
CA PHE A 474 11.72 9.38 3.65
C PHE A 474 12.23 8.32 4.64
N PHE A 475 11.49 7.22 4.74
CA PHE A 475 11.98 6.01 5.38
C PHE A 475 12.70 5.12 4.36
N GLY A 476 13.90 4.66 4.70
CA GLY A 476 14.65 3.65 3.98
C GLY A 476 14.30 2.23 4.42
N GLN A 477 14.67 1.26 3.59
CA GLN A 477 14.47 -0.17 3.89
C GLN A 477 15.55 -0.71 4.85
N ASN A 478 16.74 -0.11 4.81
CA ASN A 478 17.88 -0.47 5.64
C ASN A 478 18.15 0.63 6.66
N ALA A 479 18.60 0.25 7.84
CA ALA A 479 18.95 1.19 8.89
C ALA A 479 20.17 2.03 8.49
N ASN A 480 20.21 3.27 8.96
CA ASN A 480 21.39 4.09 8.96
C ASN A 480 22.42 3.44 9.87
N VAL A 481 23.46 2.89 9.27
CA VAL A 481 24.58 2.21 9.95
C VAL A 481 25.16 3.09 11.06
N THR A 482 25.19 4.42 10.88
CA THR A 482 25.70 5.34 11.91
C THR A 482 24.79 5.41 13.14
N ALA A 483 23.47 5.43 12.94
CA ALA A 483 22.50 5.44 14.02
C ALA A 483 22.54 4.11 14.79
N GLU A 484 22.60 2.99 14.06
CA GLU A 484 22.75 1.66 14.66
C GLU A 484 24.03 1.54 15.49
N ILE A 485 25.19 1.96 14.95
CA ILE A 485 26.46 1.95 15.69
C ILE A 485 26.38 2.80 16.95
N THR A 486 25.76 3.99 16.89
CA THR A 486 25.71 4.93 18.01
C THR A 486 24.90 4.36 19.17
N GLU A 487 23.75 3.77 18.89
CA GLU A 487 22.93 3.16 19.94
C GLU A 487 23.52 1.85 20.45
N VAL A 488 24.06 0.99 19.57
CA VAL A 488 24.78 -0.21 20.00
C VAL A 488 25.92 0.20 20.94
N ALA A 489 26.66 1.26 20.62
CA ALA A 489 27.72 1.78 21.48
C ALA A 489 27.19 2.17 22.87
N GLN A 490 26.05 2.86 22.97
CA GLN A 490 25.46 3.27 24.25
C GLN A 490 25.03 2.09 25.14
N ASN A 491 24.68 0.94 24.54
CA ASN A 491 24.21 -0.24 25.26
C ASN A 491 25.32 -1.25 25.60
N ILE A 492 26.58 -0.98 25.26
CA ILE A 492 27.71 -1.84 25.64
C ILE A 492 28.10 -1.54 27.09
N ALA A 493 28.11 -2.59 27.94
CA ALA A 493 28.56 -2.52 29.32
C ALA A 493 30.02 -2.05 29.42
N ASP A 494 30.33 -1.24 30.44
CA ASP A 494 31.63 -0.58 30.60
C ASP A 494 32.78 -1.57 30.76
N GLU A 495 32.53 -2.72 31.42
CA GLU A 495 33.53 -3.77 31.60
C GLU A 495 33.99 -4.35 30.26
N LEU A 496 33.07 -4.48 29.29
CA LEU A 496 33.40 -4.95 27.94
C LEU A 496 34.17 -3.89 27.14
N VAL A 497 33.92 -2.60 27.39
CA VAL A 497 34.67 -1.50 26.79
C VAL A 497 36.09 -1.47 27.33
N ASP A 498 36.25 -1.58 28.65
CA ASP A 498 37.55 -1.61 29.32
C ASP A 498 38.37 -2.82 28.89
N GLN A 499 37.76 -4.00 28.76
CA GLN A 499 38.44 -5.17 28.23
C GLN A 499 38.93 -4.94 26.79
N SER A 500 38.08 -4.40 25.91
CA SER A 500 38.47 -4.07 24.53
C SER A 500 39.59 -3.02 24.47
N LEU A 501 39.57 -2.04 25.36
CA LEU A 501 40.63 -1.04 25.47
C LEU A 501 41.94 -1.69 25.92
N ARG A 502 41.90 -2.52 26.98
CA ARG A 502 43.06 -3.27 27.49
C ARG A 502 43.66 -4.14 26.39
N ASP A 503 42.84 -4.89 25.64
CA ASP A 503 43.31 -5.75 24.54
C ASP A 503 43.98 -4.93 23.43
N LYS A 504 43.39 -3.80 23.05
CA LYS A 504 43.99 -2.94 22.00
C LYS A 504 45.29 -2.28 22.45
N LEU A 505 45.37 -1.84 23.70
CA LEU A 505 46.60 -1.29 24.26
C LEU A 505 47.68 -2.38 24.38
N LYS A 506 47.35 -3.61 24.79
CA LYS A 506 48.29 -4.75 24.74
C LYS A 506 48.83 -5.00 23.34
N GLU A 507 47.99 -4.87 22.31
CA GLU A 507 48.44 -5.00 20.91
C GLU A 507 49.40 -3.86 20.52
N VAL A 508 49.04 -2.61 20.83
CA VAL A 508 49.83 -1.41 20.49
C VAL A 508 51.18 -1.38 21.19
N PHE A 509 51.20 -1.73 22.48
CA PHE A 509 52.39 -1.76 23.31
C PHE A 509 53.11 -3.12 23.26
N LYS A 510 52.71 -4.04 22.38
CA LYS A 510 53.42 -5.32 22.24
C LYS A 510 54.89 -5.05 21.87
N PRO A 511 55.86 -5.55 22.65
CA PRO A 511 57.27 -5.26 22.39
C PRO A 511 57.72 -5.91 21.08
N ARG A 512 58.46 -5.16 20.26
CA ARG A 512 58.98 -5.66 18.97
C ARG A 512 60.26 -6.49 19.13
N THR A 513 61.20 -6.02 19.94
CA THR A 513 62.47 -6.69 20.23
C THR A 513 62.51 -7.32 21.63
N GLY A 514 61.68 -6.84 22.55
CA GLY A 514 61.62 -7.33 23.94
C GLY A 514 62.80 -6.90 24.82
N ASN A 515 63.60 -5.91 24.39
CA ASN A 515 64.78 -5.45 25.13
C ASN A 515 64.45 -4.49 26.28
N LEU A 516 63.31 -3.79 26.23
CA LEU A 516 62.93 -2.78 27.22
C LEU A 516 61.98 -3.34 28.30
N TYR A 517 61.02 -4.17 27.90
CA TYR A 517 60.07 -4.83 28.79
C TYR A 517 59.58 -6.15 28.16
N SER A 518 59.04 -7.04 29.01
CA SER A 518 58.45 -8.33 28.65
C SER A 518 57.15 -8.18 27.85
N ASP A 519 56.71 -9.27 27.21
CA ASP A 519 55.35 -9.38 26.69
C ASP A 519 54.28 -9.43 27.80
N ARG A 520 54.68 -9.79 29.03
CA ARG A 520 53.89 -9.59 30.24
C ARG A 520 53.75 -8.08 30.52
N MET A 521 52.54 -7.56 30.36
CA MET A 521 52.18 -6.16 30.58
C MET A 521 50.91 -6.06 31.42
N ALA A 522 50.87 -5.11 32.34
CA ALA A 522 49.69 -4.79 33.14
C ALA A 522 49.08 -3.48 32.63
N ILE A 523 47.94 -3.57 31.95
CA ILE A 523 47.31 -2.41 31.30
C ILE A 523 46.06 -2.01 32.07
N LEU A 524 46.04 -0.77 32.57
CA LEU A 524 44.98 -0.24 33.42
C LEU A 524 44.57 -1.24 34.53
N PRO A 525 45.52 -1.86 35.26
CA PRO A 525 45.24 -2.99 36.15
C PRO A 525 44.66 -2.53 37.50
N GLY A 526 43.96 -3.42 38.19
CA GLY A 526 43.88 -3.38 39.66
C GLY A 526 45.26 -3.73 40.26
N LEU A 527 45.59 -3.21 41.45
CA LEU A 527 46.91 -3.46 42.07
C LEU A 527 47.17 -4.95 42.34
N ASP A 528 46.10 -5.70 42.60
CA ASP A 528 46.07 -7.15 42.81
C ASP A 528 46.22 -7.96 41.50
N GLU A 529 45.98 -7.33 40.34
CA GLU A 529 46.11 -7.96 39.02
C GLU A 529 47.55 -7.86 38.46
N ILE A 530 48.46 -7.15 39.15
CA ILE A 530 49.81 -6.90 38.65
C ILE A 530 50.72 -8.07 38.98
N GLU A 531 51.13 -8.80 37.93
CA GLU A 531 52.14 -9.86 38.01
C GLU A 531 53.43 -9.41 37.34
N LEU A 532 54.52 -9.39 38.12
CA LEU A 532 55.85 -9.06 37.61
C LEU A 532 56.48 -10.25 36.87
N ASP A 533 57.33 -9.94 35.91
CA ASP A 533 58.15 -10.91 35.21
C ASP A 533 59.49 -11.13 35.93
N ASP A 534 59.88 -12.40 36.04
CA ASP A 534 61.06 -12.82 36.81
C ASP A 534 62.39 -12.61 36.07
N GLU A 535 62.36 -12.26 34.78
CA GLU A 535 63.55 -12.11 33.96
C GLU A 535 63.68 -10.71 33.37
N ARG A 536 62.55 -10.03 33.09
CA ARG A 536 62.52 -8.75 32.38
C ARG A 536 61.60 -7.72 33.04
N PRO A 537 61.76 -6.42 32.76
CA PRO A 537 60.84 -5.42 33.27
C PRO A 537 59.41 -5.62 32.74
N THR A 538 58.41 -5.45 33.59
CA THR A 538 56.98 -5.44 33.24
C THR A 538 56.53 -4.00 32.99
N LEU A 539 55.90 -3.75 31.83
CA LEU A 539 55.26 -2.46 31.56
C LEU A 539 53.90 -2.39 32.27
N ILE A 540 53.71 -1.36 33.09
CA ILE A 540 52.46 -1.05 33.78
C ILE A 540 51.93 0.28 33.23
N ILE A 541 50.72 0.28 32.66
CA ILE A 541 50.04 1.49 32.20
C ILE A 541 48.96 1.87 33.21
N LEU A 542 49.07 3.06 33.82
CA LEU A 542 48.14 3.57 34.82
C LEU A 542 47.33 4.76 34.29
N GLU A 543 46.04 4.84 34.59
CA GLU A 543 45.19 6.00 34.30
C GLU A 543 45.38 7.08 35.37
N ARG A 544 46.44 7.89 35.24
CA ARG A 544 46.78 8.97 36.17
C ARG A 544 47.56 10.10 35.47
N PRO A 545 47.50 11.33 36.02
CA PRO A 545 48.40 12.42 35.63
C PRO A 545 49.88 12.04 35.77
N ALA A 546 50.74 12.61 34.91
CA ALA A 546 52.15 12.23 34.85
C ALA A 546 53.00 12.72 36.04
N ASP A 547 52.50 13.67 36.82
CA ASP A 547 53.18 14.32 37.93
C ASP A 547 53.01 13.59 39.27
N GLN A 548 52.09 12.61 39.38
CA GLN A 548 51.77 11.96 40.65
C GLN A 548 51.50 10.46 40.49
N LEU A 549 52.34 9.63 41.12
CA LEU A 549 52.01 8.21 41.34
C LEU A 549 51.09 8.08 42.56
N PRO A 550 50.02 7.26 42.48
CA PRO A 550 49.14 7.02 43.62
C PRO A 550 49.89 6.43 44.83
N THR A 551 49.51 6.83 46.04
CA THR A 551 50.16 6.37 47.28
C THR A 551 50.06 4.86 47.46
N ASP A 552 48.93 4.27 47.09
CA ASP A 552 48.70 2.82 47.07
C ASP A 552 49.60 2.09 46.06
N PHE A 553 49.86 2.70 44.88
CA PHE A 553 50.83 2.16 43.93
C PHE A 553 52.27 2.25 44.45
N ASP A 554 52.65 3.36 45.09
CA ASP A 554 53.96 3.52 45.72
C ASP A 554 54.17 2.52 46.87
N GLU A 555 53.14 2.31 47.70
CA GLU A 555 53.14 1.28 48.74
C GLU A 555 53.21 -0.14 48.17
N TRP A 556 52.49 -0.41 47.07
CA TRP A 556 52.57 -1.68 46.36
C TRP A 556 53.99 -1.92 45.81
N TRP A 557 54.57 -0.91 45.15
CA TRP A 557 55.91 -0.97 44.57
C TRP A 557 56.99 -1.17 45.64
N LYS A 558 56.86 -0.51 46.80
CA LYS A 558 57.74 -0.68 47.97
C LYS A 558 57.76 -2.10 48.54
N LYS A 559 56.73 -2.90 48.29
CA LYS A 559 56.60 -4.29 48.76
C LYS A 559 57.12 -5.32 47.76
N GLN A 560 57.56 -4.91 46.56
CA GLN A 560 58.07 -5.82 45.54
C GLN A 560 59.55 -6.13 45.74
N ASP A 561 59.94 -7.39 45.61
CA ASP A 561 61.35 -7.82 45.73
C ASP A 561 62.21 -7.32 44.56
N ALA A 562 61.61 -7.14 43.38
CA ALA A 562 62.31 -6.78 42.14
C ALA A 562 61.87 -5.40 41.60
N GLN A 563 62.08 -4.34 42.39
CA GLN A 563 61.65 -2.97 42.06
C GLN A 563 62.22 -2.41 40.75
N ASN A 564 63.41 -2.87 40.35
CA ASN A 564 64.07 -2.51 39.09
C ASN A 564 63.44 -3.17 37.85
N ARG A 565 62.40 -4.00 38.03
CA ARG A 565 61.67 -4.69 36.95
C ARG A 565 60.30 -4.07 36.67
N VAL A 566 60.10 -2.82 37.05
CA VAL A 566 58.84 -2.11 36.81
C VAL A 566 59.10 -0.92 35.90
N LEU A 567 58.39 -0.87 34.77
CA LEU A 567 58.33 0.29 33.90
C LEU A 567 56.92 0.87 33.97
N VAL A 568 56.76 2.09 34.46
CA VAL A 568 55.44 2.72 34.59
C VAL A 568 55.24 3.74 33.48
N LEU A 569 54.11 3.63 32.79
CA LEU A 569 53.61 4.64 31.86
C LEU A 569 52.29 5.19 32.41
N THR A 570 52.20 6.50 32.57
CA THR A 570 50.98 7.16 33.02
C THR A 570 50.21 7.70 31.82
N ALA A 571 48.89 7.54 31.87
CA ALA A 571 47.96 8.03 30.86
C ALA A 571 47.00 9.02 31.51
N ASP A 572 46.93 10.22 30.94
CA ASP A 572 46.02 11.28 31.39
C ASP A 572 44.55 10.78 31.37
N PRO A 573 43.75 10.99 32.43
CA PRO A 573 42.38 10.50 32.52
C PRO A 573 41.44 11.00 31.40
N ASN A 574 41.63 12.21 30.87
CA ASN A 574 40.83 12.70 29.75
C ASN A 574 41.17 11.93 28.47
N THR A 575 42.44 11.60 28.29
CA THR A 575 42.90 10.75 27.19
C THR A 575 42.30 9.35 27.30
N VAL A 576 42.33 8.73 28.49
CA VAL A 576 41.73 7.39 28.69
C VAL A 576 40.21 7.43 28.47
N THR A 577 39.52 8.48 28.91
CA THR A 577 38.09 8.68 28.63
C THR A 577 37.79 8.74 27.13
N THR A 578 38.63 9.47 26.38
CA THR A 578 38.52 9.52 24.90
C THR A 578 38.77 8.15 24.28
N LEU A 579 39.78 7.42 24.76
CA LEU A 579 40.09 6.06 24.31
C LEU A 579 38.97 5.07 24.61
N ARG A 580 38.30 5.14 25.77
CA ARG A 580 37.09 4.35 26.09
C ARG A 580 35.96 4.67 25.11
N GLY A 581 35.74 5.94 24.79
CA GLY A 581 34.76 6.35 23.76
C GLY A 581 35.06 5.73 22.39
N ASN A 582 36.33 5.75 21.97
CA ASN A 582 36.77 5.13 20.73
C ASN A 582 36.66 3.59 20.74
N ALA A 583 37.04 2.94 21.85
CA ALA A 583 36.93 1.49 22.04
C ALA A 583 35.46 1.04 21.98
N ARG A 584 34.56 1.78 22.65
CA ARG A 584 33.11 1.55 22.62
C ARG A 584 32.57 1.64 21.19
N ARG A 585 32.95 2.68 20.45
CA ARG A 585 32.56 2.84 19.04
C ARG A 585 33.13 1.75 18.13
N ALA A 586 34.39 1.38 18.29
CA ALA A 586 35.03 0.31 17.52
C ALA A 586 34.34 -1.04 17.74
N ARG A 587 34.03 -1.38 18.99
CA ARG A 587 33.30 -2.60 19.34
C ARG A 587 31.88 -2.60 18.78
N ALA A 588 31.19 -1.46 18.83
CA ALA A 588 29.88 -1.31 18.20
C ALA A 588 29.95 -1.54 16.68
N ILE A 589 30.97 -1.01 16.00
CA ILE A 589 31.20 -1.27 14.56
C ILE A 589 31.38 -2.76 14.29
N GLU A 590 32.16 -3.48 15.08
CA GLU A 590 32.35 -4.93 14.91
C GLU A 590 31.05 -5.72 15.10
N LEU A 591 30.24 -5.36 16.11
CA LEU A 591 28.96 -6.01 16.36
C LEU A 591 27.97 -5.77 15.22
N VAL A 592 27.90 -4.55 14.70
CA VAL A 592 27.05 -4.19 13.55
C VAL A 592 27.54 -4.91 12.29
N LYS A 593 28.85 -4.94 12.04
CA LYS A 593 29.45 -5.68 10.90
C LYS A 593 29.18 -7.19 10.91
N ARG A 594 28.96 -7.81 12.08
CA ARG A 594 28.60 -9.24 12.17
C ARG A 594 27.14 -9.52 11.85
N ARG A 595 26.28 -8.48 11.84
CA ARG A 595 24.84 -8.59 11.57
C ARG A 595 24.50 -8.31 10.11
N ILE A 596 25.34 -7.52 9.44
CA ILE A 596 25.33 -7.30 7.99
C ILE A 596 26.04 -8.47 7.32
#